data_AF-A0A3B8QJU1-F1
#
_entry.id   AF-A0A3B8QJU1-F1
#
_cell.length_a   1.000
_cell.length_b   1.000
_cell.length_c   1.000
_cell.angle_alpha   90.00
_cell.angle_beta   90.00
_cell.angle_gamma   90.00
#
_symmetry.space_group_name_H-M   'P 1'
#
loop_
_entity.id
_entity.type
_entity.pdbx_description
1 polymer ?
#
loop_
_entity_poly.entity_id
_entity_poly.type
_entity_poly.pdbx_seq_one_letter_code
_entity_poly.pdbx_strand_id
1 'polypeptide(L)' 'MKNAIKYSGMAFQMGGLIALGAYAGYRWDLSAGRWADGETAWATVGCSLLATVISLTLIVRQVLNDSK' A
#
# COMPACT_ATOMS: atom_id res chain seq x y z
N MET A 1 19.82 3.90 18.39
CA MET A 1 19.96 3.94 16.91
C MET A 1 19.38 2.71 16.21
N LYS A 2 19.63 1.47 16.68
CA LYS A 2 19.12 0.24 16.03
C LYS A 2 17.59 0.21 15.85
N ASN A 3 16.83 0.67 16.85
CA ASN A 3 15.35 0.69 16.78
C ASN A 3 14.81 1.71 15.78
N ALA A 4 15.40 2.90 15.71
CA ALA A 4 14.99 3.94 14.75
C ALA A 4 15.18 3.47 13.30
N ILE A 5 16.32 2.84 12.99
CA ILE A 5 16.58 2.29 11.66
C ILE A 5 15.60 1.16 11.31
N LYS A 6 15.28 0.30 12.29
CA LYS A 6 14.32 -0.80 12.12
C LYS A 6 12.91 -0.30 11.81
N TYR A 7 12.38 0.63 12.60
CA TYR A 7 11.04 1.18 12.37
C TYR A 7 10.96 2.04 11.11
N SER A 8 12.03 2.77 10.75
CA SER A 8 12.11 3.47 9.46
C SER A 8 12.11 2.50 8.29
N GLY A 9 12.80 1.37 8.38
CA GLY A 9 12.78 0.31 7.35
C GLY A 9 11.39 -0.30 7.18
N MET A 10 10.70 -0.58 8.29
CA MET A 10 9.30 -1.05 8.27
C MET A 10 8.36 -0.02 7.63
N ALA A 11 8.48 1.27 7.99
CA ALA A 11 7.68 2.34 7.40
C ALA A 11 7.94 2.49 5.89
N PHE A 12 9.18 2.32 5.44
CA PHE A 12 9.52 2.35 4.01
C PHE A 12 8.92 1.15 3.27
N GLN A 13 8.98 -0.03 3.87
CA GLN A 13 8.34 -1.24 3.35
C GLN A 13 6.82 -1.05 3.23
N MET A 14 6.17 -0.44 4.22
CA MET A 14 4.75 -0.10 4.17
C MET A 14 4.41 0.84 3.02
N GLY A 15 5.15 1.96 2.94
CA GLY A 15 4.94 2.99 1.93
C GLY A 15 5.11 2.42 0.53
N GLY A 16 6.13 1.59 0.32
CA GLY A 16 6.35 0.90 -0.96
C GLY A 16 5.20 -0.03 -1.34
N LEU A 17 4.67 -0.79 -0.39
CA LEU A 17 3.58 -1.74 -0.64
C LEU A 17 2.27 -1.02 -1.00
N ILE A 18 1.97 0.07 -0.28
CA ILE A 18 0.82 0.92 -0.57
C ILE A 18 0.97 1.62 -1.93
N ALA A 19 2.14 2.18 -2.21
CA ALA A 19 2.43 2.83 -3.49
C ALA A 19 2.32 1.86 -4.67
N LEU A 20 2.77 0.61 -4.51
CA LEU A 20 2.60 -0.44 -5.53
C LEU A 20 1.13 -0.76 -5.78
N GLY A 21 0.33 -0.87 -4.71
CA GLY A 21 -1.12 -1.09 -4.84
C GLY A 21 -1.82 0.06 -5.54
N ALA A 22 -1.50 1.30 -5.17
CA ALA A 22 -2.03 2.50 -5.81
C ALA A 22 -1.62 2.58 -7.29
N TYR A 23 -0.36 2.28 -7.61
CA TYR A 23 0.14 2.28 -8.98
C TYR A 23 -0.50 1.18 -9.84
N ALA A 24 -0.71 -0.01 -9.29
CA ALA A 24 -1.40 -1.09 -9.97
C ALA A 24 -2.85 -0.71 -10.29
N GLY A 25 -3.57 -0.14 -9.32
CA GLY A 25 -4.92 0.35 -9.52
C GLY A 25 -4.99 1.51 -10.52
N TYR A 26 -4.02 2.44 -10.47
CA TYR A 26 -3.88 3.54 -11.43
C TYR A 26 -3.72 3.02 -12.86
N ARG A 27 -2.82 2.06 -13.08
CA ARG A 27 -2.61 1.43 -14.40
C ARG A 27 -3.87 0.75 -14.91
N TRP A 28 -4.62 0.11 -14.01
CA TRP A 28 -5.90 -0.52 -14.35
C TRP A 28 -6.93 0.53 -14.76
N ASP A 29 -7.15 1.57 -13.96
CA ASP A 29 -8.10 2.62 -14.31
C ASP A 29 -7.71 3.35 -15.61
N LEU A 30 -6.41 3.51 -15.87
CA LEU A 30 -5.93 4.06 -17.13
C LEU A 30 -6.31 3.19 -18.32
N SER A 31 -6.12 1.86 -18.20
CA SER A 31 -6.48 0.90 -19.25
C SER A 31 -8.00 0.79 -19.47
N ALA A 32 -8.78 1.05 -18.43
CA ALA A 32 -10.24 1.02 -18.46
C ALA A 32 -10.87 2.35 -18.93
N GLY A 33 -10.05 3.37 -19.25
CA GLY A 33 -10.55 4.68 -19.65
C GLY A 33 -11.22 5.47 -18.53
N ARG A 34 -11.13 5.02 -17.27
CA ARG A 34 -11.80 5.62 -16.09
C ARG A 34 -11.14 6.90 -15.58
N TRP A 35 -10.06 7.32 -16.24
CA TRP A 35 -9.44 8.64 -16.06
C TRP A 35 -9.95 9.67 -17.07
N ALA A 36 -10.89 9.31 -17.95
CA ALA A 36 -11.61 10.26 -18.79
C ALA A 36 -12.69 11.00 -17.96
N ASP A 37 -12.93 12.27 -18.30
CA ASP A 37 -13.68 13.24 -17.50
C ASP A 37 -14.98 12.70 -16.88
N GLY A 38 -15.02 12.69 -15.54
CA GLY A 38 -16.22 12.39 -14.74
C GLY A 38 -16.32 10.96 -14.17
N GLU A 39 -15.45 10.04 -14.60
CA GLU A 39 -15.43 8.68 -14.06
C GLU A 39 -14.61 8.58 -12.76
N THR A 40 -15.14 7.85 -11.78
CA THR A 40 -14.40 7.59 -10.54
C THR A 40 -13.45 6.43 -10.74
N ALA A 41 -12.18 6.63 -10.40
CA ALA A 41 -11.09 5.64 -10.46
C ALA A 41 -11.24 4.54 -9.38
N TRP A 42 -12.30 3.72 -9.49
CA TRP A 42 -12.66 2.71 -8.50
C TRP A 42 -11.60 1.62 -8.34
N ALA A 43 -10.84 1.29 -9.39
CA ALA A 43 -9.79 0.27 -9.28
C ALA A 43 -8.60 0.79 -8.46
N THR A 44 -8.23 2.06 -8.63
CA THR A 44 -7.21 2.77 -7.85
C THR A 44 -7.62 2.83 -6.39
N VAL A 45 -8.86 3.22 -6.11
CA VAL A 45 -9.40 3.24 -4.75
C VAL A 45 -9.36 1.85 -4.13
N GLY A 46 -9.90 0.84 -4.81
CA GLY A 46 -9.95 -0.54 -4.32
C GLY A 46 -8.57 -1.14 -4.08
N CYS A 47 -7.65 -1.02 -5.03
CA CYS A 47 -6.29 -1.53 -4.90
C CYS A 47 -5.49 -0.80 -3.81
N SER A 48 -5.65 0.52 -3.67
CA SER A 48 -5.00 1.28 -2.60
C SER A 48 -5.49 0.86 -1.22
N LEU A 49 -6.79 0.64 -1.07
CA LEU A 49 -7.40 0.19 0.19
C LEU A 49 -6.93 -1.22 0.55
N LEU A 50 -6.95 -2.15 -0.41
CA LEU A 50 -6.45 -3.51 -0.22
C LEU A 50 -4.97 -3.54 0.16
N ALA A 51 -4.13 -2.78 -0.56
CA ALA A 51 -2.71 -2.69 -0.26
C ALA A 51 -2.44 -2.10 1.13
N THR A 52 -3.26 -1.13 1.56
CA THR A 52 -3.19 -0.57 2.92
C THR A 52 -3.51 -1.62 3.98
N VAL A 53 -4.59 -2.40 3.80
CA VAL A 53 -4.98 -3.48 4.73
C VAL A 53 -3.91 -4.58 4.79
N ILE A 54 -3.36 -4.98 3.64
CA ILE A 54 -2.28 -5.96 3.55
C ILE A 54 -1.03 -5.44 4.26
N SER A 55 -0.64 -4.20 3.98
CA SER A 55 0.52 -3.53 4.58
C SER A 55 0.40 -3.47 6.11
N LEU A 56 -0.77 -3.09 6.62
CA LEU A 56 -1.06 -3.07 8.05
C LEU A 56 -0.95 -4.46 8.67
N THR A 57 -1.54 -5.48 8.04
CA THR A 57 -1.52 -6.86 8.54
C THR A 57 -0.09 -7.40 8.62
N LEU A 58 0.73 -7.11 7.62
CA LEU A 58 2.13 -7.53 7.58
C LEU A 58 2.94 -6.88 8.70
N ILE A 59 2.77 -5.57 8.92
CA ILE A 59 3.49 -4.84 9.96
C ILE A 59 3.09 -5.29 11.35
N VAL A 60 1.78 -5.45 11.59
CA VAL A 60 1.29 -5.97 12.88
C VAL A 60 1.89 -7.35 13.15
N ARG A 61 1.92 -8.25 12.15
CA ARG A 61 2.57 -9.55 12.29
C ARG A 61 4.08 -9.43 12.53
N GLN A 62 4.77 -8.52 11.85
CA GLN A 62 6.20 -8.29 12.01
C GLN A 62 6.53 -7.82 13.43
N VAL A 63 5.77 -6.84 13.94
CA VAL A 63 5.92 -6.30 15.30
C VAL A 63 5.62 -7.36 16.36
N LEU A 64 4.57 -8.18 16.17
CA LEU A 64 4.22 -9.27 17.08
C LEU A 64 5.30 -10.36 17.11
N ASN A 65 5.84 -10.75 15.96
CA ASN A 65 6.92 -11.73 15.87
C ASN A 65 8.25 -11.19 16.43
N ASP A 66 8.53 -9.91 16.26
CA ASP A 66 9.70 -9.24 16.84
C ASP A 66 9.62 -9.05 18.35
N SER A 67 8.42 -9.12 18.93
CA SER A 67 8.20 -9.00 20.39
C SER A 67 8.33 -10.34 21.13
N LYS A 68 8.52 -11.45 20.39
CA LYS A 68 8.83 -12.79 20.92
C LYS A 68 10.34 -13.02 20.92
#